data_AF-A0A432TVK7-F1
#
_entry.id   AF-A0A432TVK7-F1
#
_cell.length_a   1.000
_cell.length_b   1.000
_cell.length_c   1.000
_cell.angle_alpha   90.00
_cell.angle_beta   90.00
_cell.angle_gamma   90.00
#
_symmetry.space_group_name_H-M   'P 1'
#
loop_
_entity.id
_entity.type
_entity.pdbx_description
1 polymer ?
#
loop_
_entity_poly.entity_id
_entity_poly.type
_entity_poly.pdbx_seq_one_letter_code
_entity_poly.pdbx_strand_id
1 'polypeptide(L)'
;MKKLLLTTLTVFAISSQANAVPSCHNWNTGSSDPAIAAIAAATAENAKAKKVGFEWRDTGKMIKEATKLSATPCNANAVAMADKAKAQAIDAQKQAVEQANAGPNF
;
A
#
# COMPACT_ATOMS: atom_id res chain seq x y z
N MET A 1 -26.94 -32.57 -7.56
CA MET A 1 -26.81 -31.53 -8.61
C MET A 1 -27.47 -30.26 -8.06
N LYS A 2 -26.90 -29.07 -7.93
CA LYS A 2 -25.71 -28.39 -8.45
C LYS A 2 -25.00 -27.69 -7.26
N LYS A 3 -23.67 -27.65 -7.30
CA LYS A 3 -22.83 -26.84 -6.42
C LYS A 3 -23.01 -25.37 -6.83
N LEU A 4 -23.46 -24.49 -5.94
CA LEU A 4 -23.38 -23.04 -6.19
C LEU A 4 -22.03 -22.55 -5.64
N LEU A 5 -21.04 -22.49 -6.53
CA LEU A 5 -19.90 -21.60 -6.36
C LEU A 5 -20.39 -20.17 -6.56
N LEU A 6 -20.44 -19.37 -5.49
CA LEU A 6 -20.48 -17.91 -5.61
C LEU A 6 -19.06 -17.39 -5.50
N THR A 7 -18.35 -17.39 -6.63
CA THR A 7 -17.18 -16.53 -6.84
C THR A 7 -17.68 -15.12 -7.08
N THR A 8 -17.84 -14.34 -6.01
CA THR A 8 -18.07 -12.90 -6.11
C THR A 8 -16.75 -12.21 -6.45
N LEU A 9 -16.51 -12.09 -7.76
CA LEU A 9 -15.46 -11.23 -8.30
C LEU A 9 -15.87 -9.77 -8.03
N THR A 10 -15.37 -9.17 -6.97
CA THR A 10 -15.50 -7.72 -6.76
C THR A 10 -14.62 -7.01 -7.78
N VAL A 11 -15.24 -6.58 -8.88
CA VAL A 11 -14.62 -5.68 -9.85
C VAL A 11 -14.41 -4.35 -9.14
N PHE A 12 -13.17 -4.10 -8.72
CA PHE A 12 -12.75 -2.80 -8.22
C PHE A 12 -12.63 -1.87 -9.43
N ALA A 13 -13.66 -1.07 -9.69
CA ALA A 13 -13.61 -0.02 -10.70
C ALA A 13 -12.60 1.03 -10.25
N ILE A 14 -11.41 1.02 -10.85
CA ILE A 14 -10.40 2.07 -10.67
C ILE A 14 -10.87 3.29 -11.45
N SER A 15 -11.66 4.16 -10.82
CA SER A 15 -11.85 5.53 -11.30
C SER A 15 -10.66 6.38 -10.82
N SER A 16 -9.58 6.43 -11.59
CA SER A 16 -8.49 7.39 -11.33
C SER A 16 -8.71 8.65 -12.16
N GLN A 17 -9.56 9.54 -11.66
CA GLN A 17 -9.58 10.95 -12.04
C GLN A 17 -8.63 11.69 -11.10
N ALA A 18 -7.49 12.15 -11.60
CA ALA A 18 -6.84 13.39 -11.17
C ALA A 18 -5.60 13.63 -12.04
N ASN A 19 -5.75 14.54 -13.00
CA ASN A 19 -4.62 15.29 -13.57
C ASN A 19 -3.98 16.10 -12.44
N ALA A 20 -3.00 15.52 -11.74
CA ALA A 20 -2.04 16.26 -10.94
C ALA A 20 -0.71 16.20 -11.70
N VAL A 21 -0.41 17.27 -12.44
CA VAL A 21 0.97 17.54 -12.86
C VAL A 21 1.84 17.53 -11.59
N PRO A 22 2.92 16.74 -11.52
CA PRO A 22 3.75 16.73 -10.33
C PRO A 22 4.51 18.06 -10.26
N SER A 23 4.01 19.00 -9.45
CA SER A 23 4.83 20.10 -8.95
C SER A 23 5.87 19.47 -8.04
N CYS A 24 7.02 19.17 -8.62
CA CYS A 24 8.13 18.50 -7.96
C CYS A 24 8.73 19.29 -6.80
N HIS A 25 8.33 20.55 -6.60
CA HIS A 25 8.83 21.42 -5.56
C HIS A 25 7.68 22.10 -4.82
N ASN A 26 7.40 21.66 -3.59
CA ASN A 26 6.67 22.47 -2.61
C ASN A 26 7.69 23.34 -1.86
N TRP A 27 7.76 24.62 -2.23
CA TRP A 27 8.68 25.59 -1.63
C TRP A 27 8.32 25.98 -0.19
N ASN A 28 7.18 25.52 0.32
CA ASN A 28 6.63 25.94 1.61
C ASN A 28 7.09 25.07 2.80
N THR A 29 7.85 23.99 2.59
CA THR A 29 8.19 23.05 3.69
C THR A 29 9.60 22.45 3.61
N GLY A 30 10.48 22.99 2.77
CA GLY A 30 11.76 22.35 2.44
C GLY A 30 11.51 21.19 1.47
N SER A 31 12.18 21.24 0.32
CA SER A 31 11.93 20.37 -0.82
C SER A 31 12.25 18.89 -0.54
N SER A 32 11.37 18.16 0.14
CA SER A 32 11.45 16.71 0.28
C SER A 32 10.68 16.04 -0.86
N ASP A 33 11.35 15.16 -1.61
CA ASP A 33 10.74 14.39 -2.69
C ASP A 33 9.52 13.59 -2.15
N PRO A 34 8.31 13.80 -2.69
CA PRO A 34 7.10 13.12 -2.22
C PRO A 34 7.22 11.59 -2.34
N ALA A 35 7.97 11.07 -3.31
CA ALA A 35 8.19 9.64 -3.45
C ALA A 35 8.98 9.09 -2.25
N ILE A 36 10.02 9.79 -1.80
CA ILE A 36 10.83 9.38 -0.65
C ILE A 36 9.98 9.36 0.62
N ALA A 37 9.18 10.41 0.84
CA ALA A 37 8.26 10.48 1.98
C ALA A 37 7.23 9.32 1.96
N ALA A 38 6.64 9.04 0.79
CA ALA A 38 5.67 7.95 0.64
C ALA A 38 6.31 6.57 0.88
N ILE A 39 7.51 6.32 0.33
CA ILE A 39 8.26 5.07 0.53
C ILE A 39 8.61 4.87 2.01
N ALA A 40 9.04 5.92 2.69
CA ALA A 40 9.34 5.87 4.12
C ALA A 40 8.09 5.51 4.94
N ALA A 41 6.94 6.12 4.64
CA ALA A 41 5.68 5.81 5.30
C ALA A 41 5.24 4.36 5.06
N ALA A 42 5.30 3.88 3.81
CA ALA A 42 4.99 2.49 3.47
C ALA A 42 5.90 1.49 4.19
N THR A 43 7.20 1.78 4.25
CA THR A 43 8.19 0.95 4.95
C THR A 43 7.90 0.88 6.45
N ALA A 44 7.55 2.01 7.07
CA ALA A 44 7.22 2.07 8.49
C ALA A 44 5.97 1.24 8.82
N GLU A 45 4.90 1.35 8.04
CA GLU A 45 3.69 0.53 8.24
C GLU A 45 3.96 -0.95 7.99
N ASN A 46 4.74 -1.30 6.96
CA ASN A 46 5.08 -2.68 6.67
C ASN A 46 5.94 -3.31 7.78
N ALA A 47 6.81 -2.52 8.43
CA ALA A 47 7.55 -2.98 9.61
C ALA A 47 6.63 -3.28 10.80
N LYS A 48 5.54 -2.51 10.98
CA LYS A 48 4.53 -2.81 12.01
C LYS A 48 3.78 -4.11 11.68
N ALA A 49 3.38 -4.31 10.42
CA ALA A 49 2.78 -5.57 9.96
C ALA A 49 3.72 -6.76 10.17
N LYS A 50 5.01 -6.60 9.86
CA LYS A 50 6.04 -7.61 10.11
C LYS A 50 6.18 -7.96 11.58
N LYS A 51 6.16 -6.96 12.47
CA LYS A 51 6.28 -7.15 13.93
C LYS A 51 5.19 -8.05 14.48
N VAL A 52 3.99 -8.02 13.89
CA VAL A 52 2.87 -8.90 14.27
C VAL A 52 2.79 -10.19 13.44
N GLY A 53 3.72 -10.42 12.51
CA GLY A 53 3.78 -11.64 11.70
C GLY A 53 2.89 -11.64 10.46
N PHE A 54 2.34 -10.49 10.07
CA PHE A 54 1.39 -10.34 8.96
C PHE A 54 1.97 -9.59 7.76
N GLU A 55 3.30 -9.46 7.64
CA GLU A 55 3.89 -8.89 6.42
C GLU A 55 3.51 -9.71 5.19
N TRP A 56 2.78 -9.09 4.26
CA TRP A 56 2.45 -9.70 2.99
C TRP A 56 3.64 -9.57 2.02
N ARG A 57 3.97 -10.68 1.34
CA ARG A 57 5.07 -10.74 0.38
C ARG A 57 5.02 -9.63 -0.68
N ASP A 58 3.83 -9.36 -1.21
CA ASP A 58 3.68 -8.42 -2.32
C ASP A 58 3.80 -6.97 -1.87
N THR A 59 3.48 -6.65 -0.61
CA THR A 59 3.72 -5.33 -0.01
C THR A 59 5.21 -4.99 0.00
N GLY A 60 6.06 -5.93 0.43
CA GLY A 60 7.52 -5.75 0.38
C GLY A 60 8.07 -5.60 -1.04
N LYS A 61 7.46 -6.24 -2.04
CA LYS A 61 7.82 -6.07 -3.46
C LYS A 61 7.40 -4.70 -4.00
N MET A 62 6.20 -4.22 -3.64
CA MET A 62 5.72 -2.91 -4.04
C MET A 62 6.61 -1.79 -3.49
N ILE A 63 7.08 -1.90 -2.24
CA ILE A 63 8.04 -0.95 -1.65
C ILE A 63 9.33 -0.92 -2.47
N LYS A 64 9.89 -2.09 -2.81
CA LYS A 64 11.10 -2.18 -3.65
C LYS A 64 10.88 -1.54 -5.03
N GLU A 65 9.72 -1.74 -5.63
CA GLU A 65 9.40 -1.15 -6.94
C GLU A 65 9.24 0.36 -6.85
N ALA A 66 8.58 0.86 -5.80
CA ALA A 66 8.50 2.29 -5.52
C ALA A 66 9.90 2.91 -5.37
N THR A 67 10.82 2.26 -4.65
CA THR A 67 12.22 2.70 -4.53
C THR A 67 12.95 2.76 -5.88
N LYS A 68 12.70 1.81 -6.78
CA LYS A 68 13.29 1.89 -8.13
C LYS A 68 12.72 3.07 -8.92
N LEU A 69 11.41 3.25 -8.86
CA LEU A 69 10.73 4.35 -9.55
C LEU A 69 11.17 5.72 -9.02
N SER A 70 11.50 5.84 -7.73
CA SER A 70 12.00 7.07 -7.12
C SER A 70 13.44 7.43 -7.49
N ALA A 71 14.13 6.61 -8.31
CA ALA A 71 15.40 7.02 -8.92
C ALA A 71 15.23 8.25 -9.82
N THR A 72 14.02 8.44 -10.36
CA THR A 72 13.61 9.71 -10.96
C THR A 72 12.91 10.55 -9.90
N PRO A 73 13.40 11.77 -9.60
CA PRO A 73 12.74 12.63 -8.62
C PRO A 73 11.27 12.87 -8.98
N CYS A 74 10.41 12.91 -7.96
CA CYS A 74 8.99 13.27 -8.11
C CYS A 74 8.21 12.35 -9.07
N ASN A 75 8.59 11.08 -9.13
CA ASN A 75 7.89 10.08 -9.93
C ASN A 75 6.52 9.76 -9.30
N ALA A 76 5.44 10.18 -9.95
CA ALA A 76 4.07 9.91 -9.50
C ALA A 76 3.76 8.40 -9.40
N ASN A 77 4.39 7.56 -10.23
CA ASN A 77 4.24 6.12 -10.13
C ASN A 77 4.93 5.56 -8.87
N ALA A 78 6.05 6.16 -8.44
CA ALA A 78 6.70 5.80 -7.18
C ALA A 78 5.79 6.11 -5.98
N VAL A 79 5.20 7.31 -5.97
CA VAL A 79 4.23 7.73 -4.94
C VAL A 79 3.04 6.77 -4.91
N ALA A 80 2.39 6.56 -6.06
CA ALA A 80 1.21 5.68 -6.15
C ALA A 80 1.52 4.23 -5.74
N MET A 81 2.71 3.72 -6.07
CA MET A 81 3.12 2.37 -5.67
C MET A 81 3.39 2.28 -4.16
N ALA A 82 4.05 3.30 -3.58
CA ALA A 82 4.28 3.37 -2.15
C ALA A 82 2.96 3.50 -1.37
N ASP A 83 2.01 4.31 -1.83
CA ASP A 83 0.70 4.47 -1.18
C ASP A 83 -0.11 3.16 -1.20
N LYS A 84 -0.07 2.41 -2.31
CA LYS A 84 -0.67 1.06 -2.38
C LYS A 84 -0.03 0.11 -1.37
N ALA A 85 1.31 0.13 -1.27
CA ALA A 85 2.02 -0.71 -0.31
C ALA A 85 1.67 -0.33 1.15
N LYS A 86 1.58 0.97 1.44
CA LYS A 86 1.15 1.47 2.76
C LYS A 86 -0.26 0.98 3.11
N ALA A 87 -1.20 1.06 2.18
CA ALA A 87 -2.57 0.57 2.40
C ALA A 87 -2.58 -0.93 2.72
N GLN A 88 -1.87 -1.75 1.94
CA GLN A 88 -1.75 -3.18 2.21
C GLN A 88 -1.11 -3.49 3.56
N ALA A 89 -0.07 -2.75 3.95
CA ALA A 89 0.57 -2.91 5.25
C ALA A 89 -0.38 -2.58 6.42
N ILE A 90 -1.26 -1.59 6.25
CA ILE A 90 -2.29 -1.26 7.24
C ILE A 90 -3.35 -2.36 7.30
N ASP A 91 -3.79 -2.88 6.16
CA ASP A 91 -4.78 -3.96 6.12
C ASP A 91 -4.22 -5.27 6.71
N ALA A 92 -2.95 -5.56 6.47
CA ALA A 92 -2.24 -6.65 7.13
C ALA A 92 -2.22 -6.51 8.67
N GLN A 93 -1.99 -5.29 9.19
CA GLN A 93 -2.08 -5.03 10.63
C GLN A 93 -3.50 -5.27 11.16
N LYS A 94 -4.55 -4.84 10.44
CA LYS A 94 -5.94 -5.11 10.83
C LYS A 94 -6.25 -6.60 10.82
N GLN A 95 -5.81 -7.31 9.78
CA GLN A 95 -5.98 -8.76 9.67
C GLN A 95 -5.35 -9.48 10.87
N ALA A 96 -4.19 -9.01 11.35
CA ALA A 96 -3.57 -9.55 12.56
C ALA A 96 -4.48 -9.43 13.79
N VAL A 97 -5.12 -8.28 13.97
CA VAL A 97 -6.07 -8.03 15.06
C VAL A 97 -7.33 -8.89 14.92
N GLU A 98 -7.88 -8.98 13.72
CA GLU A 98 -9.09 -9.76 13.45
C GLU A 98 -8.87 -11.25 13.71
N GLN A 99 -7.74 -11.80 13.27
CA GLN A 99 -7.40 -13.20 13.49
C GLN A 99 -7.09 -13.52 14.96
N ALA A 100 -6.50 -12.57 15.70
CA ALA A 100 -6.30 -12.74 17.14
C ALA A 100 -7.63 -12.85 17.90
N ASN A 101 -8.70 -12.24 17.40
CA ASN A 101 -10.04 -12.27 17.99
C ASN A 101 -10.95 -13.35 17.37
N ALA A 102 -10.50 -14.07 16.34
CA ALA A 102 -11.25 -15.13 15.70
C ALA A 102 -11.22 -16.40 16.58
N GLY A 103 -12.20 -16.52 17.48
CA GLY A 103 -12.47 -17.73 18.24
C GLY A 103 -13.32 -18.75 17.44
N PRO A 104 -13.36 -20.02 17.88
CA PRO A 104 -14.24 -21.01 17.26
C PRO A 104 -15.71 -20.59 17.39
N ASN A 105 -16.42 -20.53 16.26
CA ASN A 105 -17.88 -20.44 16.24
C ASN A 105 -18.43 -21.87 16.31
N PHE A 106 -18.89 -22.27 17.50
CA PHE A 106 -19.60 -23.54 17.70
C PHE A 106 -21.11 -23.36 17.47
#